data_AF-A0A9W9WSD1-F1
#
_entry.id   AF-A0A9W9WSD1-F1
#
_cell.length_a   1.000
_cell.length_b   1.000
_cell.length_c   1.000
_cell.angle_alpha   90.00
_cell.angle_beta   90.00
_cell.angle_gamma   90.00
#
_symmetry.space_group_name_H-M   'P 1'
#
loop_
_entity.id
_entity.type
_entity.pdbx_description
1 polymer ?
#
loop_
_entity_poly.entity_id
_entity_poly.type
_entity_poly.pdbx_seq_one_letter_code
_entity_poly.pdbx_strand_id
1 'polypeptide(L)'
;MLLPEMEYLRETLGPDAPTDLRAALKKRLENLSELEQLDTVTQILMSGTAADEKLSELIFAAWEYLCEQHLWSFKFESLEQYRQLISYRDTVKPIIQRFKKSDRIKVASVSTIEKHWQTSIYQAIPKHLAPQHWSKPLLFLLSSLSKHKSRDDAIALLKESIHNRPTRSRQKPELMASDVERVLKSISISNQYTTHLSEAAEFFEIGQFRNVPIA
;
A
#
# COMPACT_ATOMS: atom_id res chain seq x y z
N MET A 1 -13.23 8.47 -17.22
CA MET A 1 -12.13 9.38 -17.62
C MET A 1 -10.88 8.81 -16.98
N LEU A 2 -10.02 8.14 -17.76
CA LEU A 2 -8.76 7.58 -17.25
C LEU A 2 -7.80 8.75 -17.00
N LEU A 3 -6.97 8.67 -15.96
CA LEU A 3 -5.90 9.65 -15.76
C LEU A 3 -4.97 9.61 -16.99
N PRO A 4 -4.42 10.75 -17.46
CA PRO A 4 -3.48 10.81 -18.60
C PRO A 4 -2.29 9.84 -18.47
N GLU A 5 -1.99 9.40 -17.25
CA GLU A 5 -0.92 8.48 -16.89
C GLU A 5 -1.25 7.00 -17.18
N MET A 6 -2.53 6.63 -17.04
CA MET A 6 -3.03 5.30 -17.43
C MET A 6 -3.17 5.19 -18.96
N GLU A 7 -3.39 6.33 -19.65
CA GLU A 7 -3.31 6.44 -21.11
C GLU A 7 -1.88 6.12 -21.58
N TYR A 8 -0.84 6.70 -20.95
CA TYR A 8 0.55 6.43 -21.32
C TYR A 8 0.96 4.97 -21.12
N LEU A 9 0.57 4.33 -20.01
CA LEU A 9 0.85 2.91 -19.78
C LEU A 9 0.10 2.02 -20.78
N ARG A 10 -1.09 2.43 -21.21
CA ARG A 10 -1.86 1.74 -22.25
C ARG A 10 -1.25 1.93 -23.64
N GLU A 11 -0.74 3.11 -23.96
CA GLU A 11 -0.05 3.43 -25.22
C GLU A 11 1.34 2.76 -25.32
N THR A 12 2.04 2.60 -24.19
CA THR A 12 3.39 1.97 -24.15
C THR A 12 3.37 0.46 -23.94
N LEU A 13 2.24 -0.15 -23.58
CA LEU A 13 2.11 -1.61 -23.42
C LEU A 13 1.11 -2.24 -24.39
N GLY A 14 0.52 -1.44 -25.29
CA GLY A 14 -0.35 -1.91 -26.35
C GLY A 14 0.41 -2.61 -27.50
N PRO A 15 -0.30 -3.24 -28.45
CA PRO A 15 0.31 -3.88 -29.62
C PRO A 15 1.11 -2.91 -30.51
N ASP A 16 0.86 -1.59 -30.38
CA ASP A 16 1.57 -0.50 -31.07
C ASP A 16 2.65 0.18 -30.19
N ALA A 17 3.06 -0.46 -29.10
CA ALA A 17 4.05 0.09 -28.17
C ALA A 17 5.36 0.45 -28.90
N PRO A 18 5.99 1.60 -28.55
CA PRO A 18 7.30 1.94 -29.07
C PRO A 18 8.26 0.77 -28.81
N THR A 19 8.88 0.25 -29.88
CA THR A 19 9.78 -0.91 -29.82
C THR A 19 10.99 -0.68 -28.88
N ASP A 20 11.24 0.58 -28.52
CA ASP A 20 12.22 0.98 -27.52
C ASP A 20 11.61 1.89 -26.42
N LEU A 21 11.15 1.25 -25.34
CA LEU A 21 10.64 1.92 -24.12
C LEU A 21 11.68 2.84 -23.47
N ARG A 22 12.98 2.56 -23.66
CA ARG A 22 14.06 3.39 -23.11
C ARG A 22 14.18 4.69 -23.88
N ALA A 23 14.07 4.65 -25.21
CA ALA A 23 14.00 5.84 -26.04
C ALA A 23 12.74 6.68 -25.74
N ALA A 24 11.59 6.03 -25.55
CA ALA A 24 10.35 6.72 -25.17
C ALA A 24 10.46 7.44 -23.82
N LEU A 25 11.03 6.77 -22.81
CA LEU A 25 11.32 7.39 -21.51
C LEU A 25 12.27 8.58 -21.66
N LYS A 26 13.39 8.39 -22.37
CA LYS A 26 14.39 9.46 -22.56
C LYS A 26 13.77 10.70 -23.24
N LYS A 27 13.02 10.51 -24.32
CA LYS A 27 12.31 11.58 -25.04
C LYS A 27 11.31 12.32 -24.13
N ARG A 28 10.65 11.62 -23.23
CA ARG A 28 9.72 12.22 -22.26
C ARG A 28 10.44 13.05 -21.20
N LEU A 29 11.65 12.64 -20.80
CA LEU A 29 12.46 13.31 -19.79
C LEU A 29 13.28 14.47 -20.36
N GLU A 30 13.60 14.46 -21.67
CA GLU A 30 14.52 15.42 -22.33
C GLU A 30 14.11 16.89 -22.19
N ASN A 31 12.82 17.19 -22.03
CA ASN A 31 12.32 18.57 -21.89
C ASN A 31 11.99 18.96 -20.44
N LEU A 32 12.27 18.08 -19.48
CA LEU A 32 11.99 18.31 -18.06
C LEU A 32 13.27 18.73 -17.33
N SER A 33 13.14 19.58 -16.32
CA SER A 33 14.25 19.85 -15.40
C SER A 33 14.68 18.58 -14.65
N GLU A 34 15.92 18.50 -14.17
CA GLU A 34 16.42 17.33 -13.42
C GLU A 34 15.50 16.93 -12.26
N LEU A 35 14.90 17.93 -11.61
CA LEU A 35 13.95 17.72 -10.53
C LEU A 35 12.65 17.06 -11.03
N GLU A 36 12.08 17.56 -12.11
CA GLU A 36 10.87 17.00 -12.72
C GLU A 36 11.13 15.61 -13.33
N GLN A 37 12.35 15.37 -13.83
CA GLN A 37 12.76 14.05 -14.30
C GLN A 37 12.76 13.03 -13.16
N LEU A 38 13.37 13.38 -12.02
CA LEU A 38 13.39 12.52 -10.83
C LEU A 38 11.98 12.23 -10.32
N ASP A 39 11.12 13.24 -10.23
CA ASP A 39 9.73 13.08 -9.80
C ASP A 39 8.96 12.16 -10.77
N THR A 40 9.13 12.37 -12.08
CA THR A 40 8.49 11.54 -13.11
C THR A 40 8.93 10.07 -13.03
N VAL A 41 10.24 9.81 -12.91
CA VAL A 41 10.77 8.45 -12.79
C VAL A 41 10.29 7.78 -11.50
N THR A 42 10.30 8.51 -10.38
CA THR A 42 9.82 8.00 -9.09
C THR A 42 8.34 7.62 -9.18
N GLN A 43 7.51 8.44 -9.82
CA GLN A 43 6.11 8.13 -10.03
C GLN A 43 5.90 6.89 -10.90
N ILE A 44 6.68 6.72 -11.98
CA ILE A 44 6.62 5.51 -12.82
C ILE A 44 6.96 4.27 -11.97
N LEU A 45 8.03 4.31 -11.19
CA LEU A 45 8.44 3.20 -10.33
C LEU A 45 7.40 2.87 -9.27
N MET A 46 6.78 3.89 -8.65
CA MET A 46 5.71 3.69 -7.68
C MET A 46 4.45 3.12 -8.33
N SER A 47 4.07 3.62 -9.51
CA SER A 47 2.87 3.20 -10.24
C SER A 47 2.99 1.78 -10.80
N GLY A 48 4.20 1.32 -11.13
CA GLY A 48 4.45 -0.03 -11.62
C GLY A 48 3.95 -1.12 -10.68
N THR A 49 4.08 -0.92 -9.36
CA THR A 49 3.58 -1.89 -8.38
C THR A 49 2.05 -1.98 -8.35
N ALA A 50 1.36 -0.85 -8.46
CA ALA A 50 -0.09 -0.81 -8.52
C ALA A 50 -0.62 -1.37 -9.86
N ALA A 51 0.10 -1.12 -10.96
CA ALA A 51 -0.20 -1.68 -12.26
C ALA A 51 -0.03 -3.21 -12.28
N ASP A 52 1.04 -3.75 -11.69
CA ASP A 52 1.24 -5.21 -11.55
C ASP A 52 0.13 -5.86 -10.72
N GLU A 53 -0.31 -5.21 -9.63
CA GLU A 53 -1.40 -5.72 -8.79
C GLU A 53 -2.70 -5.82 -9.59
N LYS A 54 -3.08 -4.76 -10.32
CA LYS A 54 -4.28 -4.75 -11.18
C LYS A 54 -4.20 -5.74 -12.33
N LEU A 55 -3.04 -5.86 -12.97
CA LEU A 55 -2.84 -6.84 -14.04
C LEU A 55 -2.98 -8.27 -13.51
N SER A 56 -2.42 -8.54 -12.34
CA SER A 56 -2.53 -9.85 -11.70
C SER A 56 -3.97 -10.19 -11.31
N GLU A 57 -4.73 -9.20 -10.82
CA GLU A 57 -6.18 -9.31 -10.56
C GLU A 57 -6.97 -9.61 -11.83
N LEU A 58 -6.69 -8.89 -12.92
CA LEU A 58 -7.33 -9.11 -14.21
C LEU A 58 -7.04 -10.51 -14.78
N ILE A 59 -5.79 -10.97 -14.71
CA ILE A 59 -5.41 -12.32 -15.14
C ILE A 59 -6.16 -13.37 -14.32
N PHE A 60 -6.28 -13.15 -13.01
CA PHE A 60 -7.02 -14.05 -12.14
C PHE A 60 -8.51 -14.10 -12.49
N ALA A 61 -9.16 -12.94 -12.64
CA ALA A 61 -10.56 -12.85 -13.03
C ALA A 61 -10.83 -13.48 -14.42
N ALA A 62 -9.93 -13.25 -15.38
CA ALA A 62 -10.02 -13.86 -16.71
C ALA A 62 -9.90 -15.40 -16.64
N TRP A 63 -9.00 -15.91 -15.79
CA TRP A 63 -8.85 -17.35 -15.58
C TRP A 63 -10.09 -17.97 -14.92
N GLU A 64 -10.67 -17.32 -13.90
CA GLU A 64 -11.91 -17.79 -13.26
C GLU A 64 -13.06 -17.79 -14.26
N TYR A 65 -13.26 -16.69 -14.99
CA TYR A 65 -14.29 -16.59 -16.02
C TYR A 65 -14.16 -17.69 -17.09
N LEU A 66 -12.94 -17.94 -17.56
CA LEU A 66 -12.67 -19.03 -18.51
C LEU A 66 -13.05 -20.41 -17.96
N CYS A 67 -12.79 -20.66 -16.68
CA CYS A 67 -13.12 -21.92 -16.03
C CYS A 67 -14.64 -22.06 -15.81
N GLU A 68 -15.28 -21.03 -15.27
CA GLU A 68 -16.72 -21.00 -14.96
C GLU A 68 -17.58 -21.14 -16.23
N GLN A 69 -17.20 -20.44 -17.30
CA GLN A 69 -17.92 -20.48 -18.57
C GLN A 69 -17.46 -21.63 -19.48
N HIS A 70 -16.53 -22.48 -19.01
CA HIS A 70 -15.97 -23.58 -19.78
C HIS A 70 -15.47 -23.17 -21.19
N LEU A 71 -14.93 -21.95 -21.36
CA LEU A 71 -14.59 -21.41 -22.69
C LEU A 71 -13.52 -22.22 -23.43
N TRP A 72 -12.70 -22.97 -22.70
CA TRP A 72 -11.73 -23.89 -23.28
C TRP A 72 -12.40 -25.01 -24.10
N SER A 73 -13.63 -25.40 -23.77
CA SER A 73 -14.32 -26.53 -24.41
C SER A 73 -14.69 -26.28 -25.88
N PHE A 74 -14.67 -25.03 -26.35
CA PHE A 74 -14.91 -24.69 -27.75
C PHE A 74 -13.82 -25.21 -28.70
N LYS A 75 -12.61 -25.44 -28.20
CA LYS A 75 -11.45 -25.82 -29.03
C LYS A 75 -10.61 -26.96 -28.46
N PHE A 76 -10.79 -27.29 -27.19
CA PHE A 76 -9.96 -28.27 -26.49
C PHE A 76 -10.84 -29.33 -25.83
N GLU A 77 -10.41 -30.59 -25.89
CA GLU A 77 -11.14 -31.72 -25.31
C GLU A 77 -11.07 -31.73 -23.78
N SER A 78 -10.07 -31.04 -23.20
CA SER A 78 -9.93 -30.90 -21.76
C SER A 78 -9.31 -29.55 -21.39
N LEU A 79 -9.59 -29.10 -20.16
CA LEU A 79 -8.94 -27.92 -19.57
C LEU A 79 -7.41 -28.09 -19.50
N GLU A 80 -6.91 -29.33 -19.38
CA GLU A 80 -5.48 -29.59 -19.30
C GLU A 80 -4.77 -29.33 -20.64
N GLN A 81 -5.39 -29.68 -21.76
CA GLN A 81 -4.87 -29.31 -23.09
C GLN A 81 -4.76 -27.78 -23.24
N TYR A 82 -5.78 -27.03 -22.77
CA TYR A 82 -5.73 -25.56 -22.78
C TYR A 82 -4.62 -25.01 -21.87
N ARG A 83 -4.44 -25.60 -20.67
CA ARG A 83 -3.37 -25.22 -19.74
C ARG A 83 -1.98 -25.38 -20.35
N GLN A 84 -1.76 -26.45 -21.11
CA GLN A 84 -0.48 -26.67 -21.79
C GLN A 84 -0.23 -25.59 -22.85
N LEU A 85 -1.24 -25.25 -23.66
CA LEU A 85 -1.13 -24.22 -24.70
C LEU A 85 -0.65 -22.87 -24.14
N ILE A 86 -1.20 -22.44 -23.00
CA ILE A 86 -0.86 -21.15 -22.39
C ILE A 86 0.32 -21.24 -21.42
N SER A 87 0.99 -22.40 -21.32
CA SER A 87 2.04 -22.66 -20.32
C SER A 87 1.59 -22.28 -18.90
N TYR A 88 0.38 -22.70 -18.53
CA TYR A 88 -0.31 -22.28 -17.31
C TYR A 88 0.55 -22.47 -16.06
N ARG A 89 1.25 -23.60 -15.95
CA ARG A 89 2.07 -23.95 -14.78
C ARG A 89 3.18 -22.92 -14.51
N ASP A 90 3.82 -22.43 -15.57
CA ASP A 90 5.05 -21.65 -15.47
C ASP A 90 4.78 -20.15 -15.60
N THR A 91 3.72 -19.76 -16.32
CA THR A 91 3.40 -18.34 -16.59
C THR A 91 2.22 -17.84 -15.77
N VAL A 92 1.07 -18.51 -15.86
CA VAL A 92 -0.20 -17.97 -15.31
C VAL A 92 -0.36 -18.30 -13.83
N LYS A 93 -0.08 -19.55 -13.44
CA LYS A 93 -0.24 -20.05 -12.08
C LYS A 93 0.57 -19.25 -11.05
N PRO A 94 1.86 -18.89 -11.28
CA PRO A 94 2.61 -18.09 -10.31
C PRO A 94 2.03 -16.69 -10.10
N ILE A 95 1.50 -16.07 -11.16
CA ILE A 95 0.84 -14.75 -11.08
C ILE A 95 -0.43 -14.86 -10.22
N ILE A 96 -1.30 -15.83 -10.51
CA ILE A 96 -2.53 -16.07 -9.73
C ILE A 96 -2.20 -16.36 -8.26
N GLN A 97 -1.19 -17.18 -7.97
CA GLN A 97 -0.78 -17.49 -6.61
C GLN A 97 -0.28 -16.25 -5.85
N ARG A 98 0.53 -15.40 -6.51
CA ARG A 98 1.00 -14.14 -5.95
C ARG A 98 -0.17 -13.20 -5.64
N PHE A 99 -1.10 -13.07 -6.59
CA PHE A 99 -2.32 -12.28 -6.39
C PHE A 99 -3.13 -12.79 -5.20
N LYS A 100 -3.51 -14.07 -5.16
CA LYS A 100 -4.29 -14.66 -4.05
C LYS A 100 -3.62 -14.46 -2.70
N LYS A 101 -2.29 -14.59 -2.62
CA LYS A 101 -1.54 -14.34 -1.38
C LYS A 101 -1.63 -12.87 -0.97
N SER A 102 -1.46 -11.95 -1.93
CA SER A 102 -1.58 -10.51 -1.70
C SER A 102 -2.98 -10.13 -1.21
N ASP A 103 -4.01 -10.64 -1.88
CA ASP A 103 -5.40 -10.36 -1.59
C ASP A 103 -5.82 -10.87 -0.20
N ARG A 104 -5.43 -12.08 0.18
CA ARG A 104 -5.65 -12.61 1.54
C ARG A 104 -5.06 -11.69 2.62
N ILE A 105 -3.88 -11.11 2.39
CA ILE A 105 -3.27 -10.17 3.33
C ILE A 105 -4.12 -8.90 3.42
N LYS A 106 -4.60 -8.36 2.29
CA LYS A 106 -5.49 -7.18 2.27
C LYS A 106 -6.76 -7.45 3.07
N VAL A 107 -7.44 -8.56 2.82
CA VAL A 107 -8.67 -8.95 3.54
C VAL A 107 -8.40 -9.08 5.04
N ALA A 108 -7.31 -9.75 5.43
CA ALA A 108 -6.94 -9.89 6.84
C ALA A 108 -6.62 -8.53 7.51
N SER A 109 -5.92 -7.63 6.79
CA SER A 109 -5.63 -6.28 7.26
C SER A 109 -6.90 -5.45 7.43
N VAL A 110 -7.82 -5.49 6.46
CA VAL A 110 -9.13 -4.82 6.55
C VAL A 110 -9.88 -5.35 7.77
N SER A 111 -10.06 -6.66 7.90
CA SER A 111 -10.74 -7.28 9.04
C SER A 111 -10.12 -6.86 10.39
N THR A 112 -8.79 -6.78 10.45
CA THR A 112 -8.08 -6.31 11.64
C THR A 112 -8.42 -4.86 11.97
N ILE A 113 -8.45 -3.98 10.97
CA ILE A 113 -8.80 -2.57 11.16
C ILE A 113 -10.24 -2.45 11.67
N GLU A 114 -11.18 -3.14 11.01
CA GLU A 114 -12.60 -3.10 11.35
C GLU A 114 -12.84 -3.60 12.78
N LYS A 115 -12.11 -4.65 13.20
CA LYS A 115 -12.17 -5.15 14.57
C LYS A 115 -11.72 -4.12 15.61
N HIS A 116 -10.70 -3.31 15.34
CA HIS A 116 -10.17 -2.37 16.33
C HIS A 116 -10.89 -1.02 16.30
N TRP A 117 -11.28 -0.55 15.12
CA TRP A 117 -11.96 0.74 14.95
C TRP A 117 -13.49 0.63 14.92
N GLN A 118 -14.03 -0.59 14.97
CA GLN A 118 -15.48 -0.88 15.02
C GLN A 118 -16.26 -0.27 13.85
N THR A 119 -15.59 -0.06 12.72
CA THR A 119 -16.17 0.53 11.51
C THR A 119 -15.36 0.12 10.29
N SER A 120 -15.99 0.12 9.12
CA SER A 120 -15.30 -0.22 7.88
C SER A 120 -14.18 0.78 7.56
N ILE A 121 -13.05 0.33 7.02
CA ILE A 121 -11.94 1.23 6.65
C ILE A 121 -12.38 2.35 5.70
N TYR A 122 -13.33 2.05 4.81
CA TYR A 122 -13.91 3.02 3.85
C TYR A 122 -14.75 4.11 4.52
N GLN A 123 -15.15 3.90 5.77
CA GLN A 123 -15.87 4.87 6.61
C GLN A 123 -14.95 5.47 7.68
N ALA A 124 -13.97 4.69 8.15
CA ALA A 124 -13.00 5.11 9.16
C ALA A 124 -12.15 6.28 8.67
N ILE A 125 -11.66 6.21 7.43
CA ILE A 125 -10.82 7.27 6.86
C ILE A 125 -11.72 8.31 6.15
N PRO A 126 -11.64 9.60 6.50
CA PRO A 126 -12.41 10.64 5.83
C PRO A 126 -12.17 10.67 4.33
N LYS A 127 -13.24 10.85 3.53
CA LYS A 127 -13.17 10.80 2.06
C LYS A 127 -12.09 11.68 1.42
N HIS A 128 -11.82 12.86 1.99
CA HIS A 128 -10.79 13.77 1.49
C HIS A 128 -9.34 13.30 1.75
N LEU A 129 -9.16 12.34 2.66
CA LEU A 129 -7.88 11.68 2.94
C LEU A 129 -7.81 10.28 2.35
N ALA A 130 -8.94 9.72 1.89
CA ALA A 130 -8.97 8.37 1.38
C ALA A 130 -8.09 8.24 0.13
N PRO A 131 -7.24 7.21 0.04
CA PRO A 131 -6.46 6.95 -1.16
C PRO A 131 -7.37 6.56 -2.33
N GLN A 132 -6.95 6.86 -3.55
CA GLN A 132 -7.60 6.30 -4.74
C GLN A 132 -7.57 4.76 -4.77
N HIS A 133 -6.50 4.15 -4.25
CA HIS A 133 -6.32 2.71 -4.23
C HIS A 133 -5.82 2.23 -2.86
N TRP A 134 -6.51 1.23 -2.31
CA TRP A 134 -6.12 0.58 -1.06
C TRP A 134 -5.09 -0.51 -1.33
N SER A 135 -3.82 -0.10 -1.42
CA SER A 135 -2.71 -1.01 -1.66
C SER A 135 -2.45 -1.91 -0.44
N LYS A 136 -1.91 -3.12 -0.67
CA LYS A 136 -1.52 -4.03 0.42
C LYS A 136 -0.61 -3.37 1.47
N PRO A 137 0.47 -2.63 1.11
CA PRO A 137 1.32 -1.99 2.11
C PRO A 137 0.56 -0.99 2.98
N LEU A 138 -0.32 -0.19 2.39
CA LEU A 138 -1.10 0.80 3.13
C LEU A 138 -2.06 0.14 4.12
N LEU A 139 -2.83 -0.85 3.66
CA LEU A 139 -3.76 -1.61 4.52
C LEU A 139 -3.02 -2.33 5.66
N PHE A 140 -1.86 -2.91 5.36
CA PHE A 140 -1.03 -3.57 6.36
C PHE A 140 -0.59 -2.58 7.45
N LEU A 141 -0.03 -1.43 7.06
CA LEU A 141 0.41 -0.41 8.03
C LEU A 141 -0.77 0.16 8.83
N LEU A 142 -1.91 0.40 8.19
CA LEU A 142 -3.12 0.85 8.90
C LEU A 142 -3.62 -0.18 9.90
N SER A 143 -3.55 -1.47 9.55
CA SER A 143 -3.91 -2.55 10.48
C SER A 143 -2.97 -2.66 11.68
N SER A 144 -1.71 -2.23 11.51
CA SER A 144 -0.78 -2.10 12.64
C SER A 144 -1.13 -0.87 13.47
N LEU A 145 -1.39 0.28 12.85
CA LEU A 145 -1.76 1.51 13.54
C LEU A 145 -3.06 1.34 14.35
N SER A 146 -4.05 0.64 13.79
CA SER A 146 -5.34 0.42 14.45
C SER A 146 -5.22 -0.38 15.75
N LYS A 147 -4.17 -1.18 15.91
CA LYS A 147 -3.90 -1.92 17.17
C LYS A 147 -3.37 -1.02 18.27
N HIS A 148 -2.75 0.12 17.92
CA HIS A 148 -2.07 1.00 18.86
C HIS A 148 -2.83 2.28 19.18
N LYS A 149 -3.74 2.71 18.30
CA LYS A 149 -4.46 3.98 18.45
C LYS A 149 -5.94 3.82 18.15
N SER A 150 -6.75 4.56 18.91
CA SER A 150 -8.16 4.76 18.59
C SER A 150 -8.30 5.37 17.20
N ARG A 151 -9.48 5.23 16.59
CA ARG A 151 -9.74 5.78 15.25
C ARG A 151 -9.47 7.28 15.20
N ASP A 152 -10.00 8.02 16.17
CA ASP A 152 -9.95 9.48 16.15
C ASP A 152 -8.51 10.00 16.36
N ASP A 153 -7.76 9.38 17.28
CA ASP A 153 -6.34 9.69 17.48
C ASP A 153 -5.50 9.34 16.24
N ALA A 154 -5.76 8.18 15.63
CA ALA A 154 -5.08 7.76 14.41
C ALA A 154 -5.33 8.77 13.28
N ILE A 155 -6.57 9.22 13.08
CA ILE A 155 -6.89 10.22 12.05
C ILE A 155 -6.18 11.54 12.33
N ALA A 156 -6.13 12.01 13.58
CA ALA A 156 -5.42 13.23 13.94
C ALA A 156 -3.92 13.12 13.60
N LEU A 157 -3.27 12.03 14.00
CA LEU A 157 -1.85 11.77 13.71
C LEU A 157 -1.58 11.64 12.19
N LEU A 158 -2.49 11.00 11.46
CA LEU A 158 -2.37 10.87 10.00
C LEU A 158 -2.52 12.22 9.31
N LYS A 159 -3.47 13.06 9.70
CA LYS A 159 -3.63 14.44 9.18
C LYS A 159 -2.36 15.26 9.41
N GLU A 160 -1.80 15.18 10.61
CA GLU A 160 -0.55 15.84 10.94
C GLU A 160 0.62 15.32 10.08
N SER A 161 0.74 14.00 9.94
CA SER A 161 1.77 13.38 9.09
C SER A 161 1.65 13.79 7.62
N ILE A 162 0.43 13.98 7.11
CA ILE A 162 0.16 14.50 5.76
C ILE A 162 0.54 15.98 5.66
N HIS A 163 0.19 16.79 6.65
CA HIS A 163 0.55 18.22 6.69
C HIS A 163 2.07 18.43 6.73
N ASN A 164 2.76 17.60 7.50
CA ASN A 164 4.21 17.62 7.69
C ASN A 164 5.00 16.96 6.57
N ARG A 165 4.34 16.56 5.47
CA ARG A 165 5.03 16.09 4.28
C ARG A 165 6.01 17.16 3.78
N PRO A 166 7.18 16.74 3.27
CA PRO A 166 8.04 17.64 2.50
C PRO A 166 7.21 18.35 1.43
N THR A 167 7.50 19.62 1.15
CA THR A 167 6.72 20.50 0.26
C THR A 167 6.39 19.85 -1.10
N ARG A 168 7.26 18.96 -1.59
CA ARG A 168 7.11 18.17 -2.83
C ARG A 168 6.01 17.10 -2.76
N SER A 169 5.79 16.46 -1.61
CA SER A 169 4.76 15.42 -1.42
C SER A 169 3.42 15.96 -0.91
N ARG A 170 3.32 17.28 -0.69
CA ARG A 170 2.12 17.97 -0.21
C ARG A 170 1.03 18.13 -1.30
N GLN A 171 1.34 17.80 -2.55
CA GLN A 171 0.44 18.00 -3.70
C GLN A 171 -0.77 17.03 -3.75
N LYS A 172 -0.72 15.91 -3.02
CA LYS A 172 -1.85 14.96 -2.95
C LYS A 172 -2.40 14.91 -1.53
N PRO A 173 -3.65 15.31 -1.25
CA PRO A 173 -4.21 15.26 0.10
C PRO A 173 -4.48 13.83 0.59
N GLU A 174 -4.47 12.87 -0.33
CA GLU A 174 -4.73 11.45 -0.10
C GLU A 174 -3.64 10.78 0.75
N LEU A 175 -4.05 9.89 1.63
CA LEU A 175 -3.18 9.12 2.50
C LEU A 175 -2.27 8.16 1.71
N MET A 176 -0.98 8.14 2.07
CA MET A 176 0.03 7.26 1.50
C MET A 176 0.59 6.32 2.58
N ALA A 177 1.12 5.17 2.16
CA ALA A 177 1.74 4.21 3.07
C ALA A 177 2.87 4.85 3.91
N SER A 178 3.67 5.73 3.31
CA SER A 178 4.74 6.47 4.00
C SER A 178 4.25 7.35 5.15
N ASP A 179 3.02 7.87 5.08
CA ASP A 179 2.49 8.71 6.16
C ASP A 179 2.19 7.87 7.39
N VAL A 180 1.59 6.69 7.17
CA VAL A 180 1.28 5.71 8.22
C VAL A 180 2.56 5.18 8.82
N GLU A 181 3.59 4.92 8.00
CA GLU A 181 4.90 4.48 8.47
C GLU A 181 5.56 5.52 9.39
N ARG A 182 5.50 6.82 9.04
CA ARG A 182 6.01 7.89 9.92
C ARG A 182 5.28 7.93 11.26
N VAL A 183 3.95 7.80 11.25
CA VAL A 183 3.15 7.75 12.50
C VAL A 183 3.50 6.52 13.33
N LEU A 184 3.64 5.35 12.73
CA LEU A 184 4.04 4.14 13.45
C LEU A 184 5.44 4.29 14.07
N LYS A 185 6.39 4.86 13.33
CA LYS A 185 7.74 5.15 13.85
C LYS A 185 7.68 6.11 15.04
N SER A 186 6.90 7.19 14.96
CA SER A 186 6.78 8.13 16.08
C SER A 186 6.12 7.49 17.31
N ILE A 187 5.14 6.62 17.13
CA ILE A 187 4.53 5.84 18.22
C ILE A 187 5.54 4.87 18.83
N SER A 188 6.29 4.12 18.03
CA SER A 188 7.31 3.18 18.53
C SER A 188 8.40 3.90 19.32
N ILE A 189 8.88 5.04 18.82
CA ILE A 189 9.86 5.88 19.53
C ILE A 189 9.25 6.41 20.82
N SER A 190 8.01 6.92 20.79
CA SER A 190 7.33 7.44 21.99
C SER A 190 7.13 6.34 23.04
N ASN A 191 6.74 5.13 22.65
CA ASN A 191 6.60 4.01 23.57
C ASN A 191 7.93 3.62 24.23
N GLN A 192 9.06 3.67 23.50
CA GLN A 192 10.38 3.44 24.08
C GLN A 192 10.74 4.50 25.13
N TYR A 193 10.43 5.77 24.89
CA TYR A 193 10.63 6.84 25.87
C TYR A 193 9.69 6.73 27.07
N THR A 194 8.42 6.37 26.88
CA THR A 194 7.47 6.18 27.99
C THR A 194 7.84 4.98 28.87
N THR A 195 8.33 3.88 28.28
CA THR A 195 8.86 2.73 29.04
C THR A 195 10.12 3.10 29.83
N HIS A 196 11.05 3.85 29.23
CA HIS A 196 12.24 4.33 29.94
C HIS A 196 11.93 5.37 31.03
N LEU A 197 10.88 6.16 30.87
CA LEU A 197 10.42 7.14 31.87
C LEU A 197 9.56 6.50 32.98
N SER A 198 8.80 5.43 32.70
CA SER A 198 8.10 4.68 33.74
C SER A 198 9.07 3.90 34.62
N GLU A 199 10.15 3.36 34.05
CA GLU A 199 11.24 2.74 34.83
C GLU A 199 12.03 3.80 35.64
N ALA A 200 12.23 5.01 35.12
CA ALA A 200 12.85 6.10 35.87
C ALA A 200 11.96 6.71 36.96
N ALA A 201 10.63 6.64 36.81
CA ALA A 201 9.67 7.11 37.81
C ALA A 201 9.54 6.14 39.00
N GLU A 202 9.70 4.83 38.80
CA GLU A 202 9.75 3.84 39.91
C GLU A 202 10.99 4.01 40.79
N PHE A 203 12.09 4.58 40.28
CA PHE A 203 13.28 4.89 41.09
C PHE A 203 13.15 6.16 41.94
N PHE A 204 12.16 7.03 41.68
CA PHE A 204 11.95 8.27 42.43
C PHE A 204 10.87 8.18 43.52
N GLU A 205 10.04 7.13 43.53
CA GLU A 205 9.01 6.93 44.58
C GLU A 205 9.47 6.08 45.79
N ILE A 206 10.68 5.50 45.78
CA ILE A 206 11.25 4.79 46.95
C ILE A 206 12.18 5.71 47.80
N GLY A 207 12.20 7.01 47.49
CA GLY A 207 13.14 7.98 48.08
C GLY A 207 12.61 8.91 49.17
N GLN A 208 11.38 8.72 49.67
CA GLN A 208 10.86 9.52 50.79
C GLN A 208 10.25 8.61 51.85
N PHE A 209 11.00 8.32 52.92
CA PHE A 209 10.54 8.36 54.31
C PHE A 209 11.67 7.81 55.20
N ARG A 210 12.37 8.72 55.88
CA ARG A 210 12.58 8.71 57.35
C ARG A 210 13.54 9.83 57.76
N ASN A 211 12.95 10.95 58.14
CA ASN A 211 13.49 11.79 59.21
C ASN A 211 13.35 11.02 60.52
N VAL A 212 14.45 10.81 61.26
CA VAL A 212 14.47 10.68 62.73
C VAL A 212 15.80 11.30 63.23
N PRO A 213 15.80 12.05 64.35
CA PRO A 213 16.65 13.22 64.52
C PRO A 213 17.94 12.99 65.32
N ILE A 214 18.72 14.07 65.33
CA ILE A 214 19.96 14.37 66.04
C ILE A 214 19.81 14.19 67.56
N ALA A 215 20.69 13.36 68.16
CA ALA A 215 21.43 13.60 69.40
C ALA A 215 22.53 12.55 69.55
#